data_AF-A0AAW1VXX8-F1
#
_entry.id   AF-A0AAW1VXX8-F1
#
_cell.length_a   1.000
_cell.length_b   1.000
_cell.length_c   1.000
_cell.angle_alpha   90.00
_cell.angle_beta   90.00
_cell.angle_gamma   90.00
#
_symmetry.space_group_name_H-M   'P 1'
#
loop_
_entity.id
_entity.type
_entity.pdbx_description
1 polymer ?
#
loop_
_entity_poly.entity_id
_entity_poly.type
_entity_poly.pdbx_seq_one_letter_code
_entity_poly.pdbx_strand_id
1 'polypeptide(L)'
;MSFSSLPSQYRAQLVFETIPDKDVVSWNSLINGYSQQGFKCSSFVLELFQRMRAENTFPDSHTFAGVFNAASYVSDVFAGRQIHTLAIKTVSLLDVFVGSSLLNMYCKMDLVLDARKVFDRMLERNSVSWATMISGYAMQRLAGNALELFLLMRRNEEKDEEMNLL
;
A
#
# COMPACT_ATOMS: atom_id res chain seq x y z
N MET A 1 30.99 -14.58 11.22
CA MET A 1 30.06 -13.45 11.46
C MET A 1 29.06 -13.89 12.51
N SER A 2 28.90 -13.15 13.61
CA SER A 2 27.96 -13.50 14.68
C SER A 2 26.52 -13.11 14.31
N PHE A 3 25.53 -13.87 14.76
CA PHE A 3 24.10 -13.61 14.54
C PHE A 3 23.66 -12.19 14.97
N SER A 4 24.41 -11.56 15.88
CA SER A 4 24.20 -10.19 16.36
C SER A 4 24.57 -9.08 15.37
N SER A 5 25.36 -9.35 14.32
CA SER A 5 25.82 -8.33 13.36
C SER A 5 24.95 -8.22 12.10
N LEU A 6 23.93 -9.06 11.95
CA LEU A 6 23.02 -9.03 10.80
C LEU A 6 21.93 -7.96 11.00
N PRO A 7 21.51 -7.24 9.95
CA PRO A 7 20.34 -6.37 10.01
C PRO A 7 19.10 -7.16 10.48
N SER A 8 18.23 -6.50 11.26
CA SER A 8 17.08 -7.12 11.93
C SER A 8 16.20 -7.96 11.00
N GLN A 9 16.10 -7.57 9.74
CA GLN A 9 15.25 -8.21 8.74
C GLN A 9 15.78 -9.58 8.28
N TYR A 10 17.11 -9.71 8.14
CA TYR A 10 17.73 -11.01 7.86
C TYR A 10 17.54 -11.98 9.02
N ARG A 11 17.55 -11.46 10.27
CA ARG A 11 17.27 -12.27 11.46
C ARG A 11 15.80 -12.71 11.46
N ALA A 12 14.88 -11.80 11.13
CA ALA A 12 13.47 -12.12 10.99
C ALA A 12 13.25 -13.20 9.91
N GLN A 13 13.94 -13.12 8.77
CA GLN A 13 13.88 -14.13 7.72
C GLN A 13 14.37 -15.49 8.21
N LEU A 14 15.52 -15.54 8.90
CA LEU A 14 16.03 -16.80 9.45
C LEU A 14 15.05 -17.45 10.43
N VAL A 15 14.45 -16.67 11.33
CA VAL A 15 13.43 -17.18 12.27
C VAL A 15 12.19 -17.62 11.51
N PHE A 16 11.75 -16.86 10.51
CA PHE A 16 10.59 -17.20 9.70
C PHE A 16 10.74 -18.55 8.98
N GLU A 17 11.92 -18.87 8.45
CA GLU A 17 12.14 -20.16 7.79
C GLU A 17 12.03 -21.35 8.76
N THR A 18 12.27 -21.14 10.06
CA THR A 18 12.10 -22.19 11.08
C THR A 18 10.66 -22.47 11.49
N ILE A 19 9.70 -21.60 11.10
CA ILE A 19 8.29 -21.78 11.42
C ILE A 19 7.72 -22.92 10.55
N PRO A 20 7.23 -24.04 11.15
CA PRO A 20 6.67 -25.15 10.39
C PRO A 20 5.39 -24.76 9.64
N ASP A 21 4.45 -24.11 10.33
CA ASP A 21 3.17 -23.66 9.79
C ASP A 21 3.11 -22.13 9.81
N LYS A 22 3.41 -21.51 8.67
CA LYS A 22 3.47 -20.05 8.52
C LYS A 22 2.07 -19.47 8.34
N ASP A 23 1.61 -18.71 9.33
CA ASP A 23 0.34 -18.00 9.29
C ASP A 23 0.45 -16.60 8.65
N VAL A 24 -0.70 -15.95 8.44
CA VAL A 24 -0.78 -14.60 7.84
C VAL A 24 0.07 -13.56 8.61
N VAL A 25 0.17 -13.68 9.93
CA VAL A 25 0.92 -12.74 10.78
C VAL A 25 2.43 -12.87 10.55
N SER A 26 2.94 -14.10 10.47
CA SER A 26 4.35 -14.36 10.17
C SER A 26 4.76 -13.84 8.78
N TRP A 27 3.91 -14.06 7.77
CA TRP A 27 4.09 -13.50 6.42
C TRP A 27 4.07 -11.97 6.42
N ASN A 28 3.08 -11.37 7.06
CA ASN A 28 2.92 -9.92 7.15
C ASN A 28 4.09 -9.26 7.85
N SER A 29 4.68 -9.91 8.85
CA SER A 29 5.86 -9.41 9.55
C SER A 29 7.05 -9.24 8.59
N LEU A 30 7.31 -10.22 7.72
CA LEU A 30 8.36 -10.11 6.71
C LEU A 30 8.02 -9.12 5.61
N ILE A 31 6.82 -9.24 5.02
CA ILE A 31 6.37 -8.36 3.93
C ILE A 31 6.47 -6.90 4.34
N ASN A 32 5.98 -6.54 5.53
CA ASN A 32 6.00 -5.16 6.00
C ASN A 32 7.39 -4.70 6.45
N GLY A 33 8.21 -5.57 7.03
CA GLY A 33 9.59 -5.25 7.39
C GLY A 33 10.43 -4.88 6.16
N TYR A 34 10.31 -5.66 5.08
CA TYR A 34 11.06 -5.43 3.84
C TYR A 34 10.46 -4.33 2.96
N SER A 35 9.14 -4.11 2.96
CA SER A 35 8.52 -3.09 2.10
C SER A 35 8.97 -1.66 2.43
N GLN A 36 9.38 -1.41 3.68
CA GLN A 36 9.88 -0.10 4.12
C GLN A 36 11.29 0.23 3.61
N GLN A 37 12.02 -0.74 3.04
CA GLN A 37 13.37 -0.52 2.50
C GLN A 37 13.40 0.10 1.08
N GLY A 38 12.23 0.46 0.54
CA GLY A 38 12.10 1.05 -0.78
C GLY A 38 12.48 0.08 -1.90
N PHE A 39 13.11 0.61 -2.97
CA PHE A 39 13.36 -0.16 -4.19
C PHE A 39 14.20 -1.42 -3.98
N LYS A 40 15.14 -1.41 -3.01
CA LYS A 40 16.13 -2.48 -2.80
C LYS A 40 15.50 -3.84 -2.51
N CYS A 41 14.38 -3.84 -1.78
CA CYS A 41 13.73 -5.06 -1.34
C CYS A 41 12.35 -5.27 -1.98
N SER A 42 11.95 -4.39 -2.90
CA SER A 42 10.61 -4.44 -3.48
C SER A 42 10.34 -5.74 -4.25
N SER A 43 11.29 -6.20 -5.06
CA SER A 43 11.17 -7.50 -5.75
C SER A 43 11.06 -8.68 -4.78
N PHE A 44 11.81 -8.64 -3.66
CA PHE A 44 11.75 -9.67 -2.63
C PHE A 44 10.40 -9.69 -1.90
N VAL A 45 9.81 -8.52 -1.64
CA VAL A 45 8.44 -8.45 -1.07
C VAL A 45 7.42 -9.07 -2.01
N LEU A 46 7.54 -8.84 -3.33
CA LEU A 46 6.65 -9.45 -4.32
C LEU A 46 6.84 -10.97 -4.40
N GLU A 47 8.08 -11.46 -4.26
CA GLU A 47 8.39 -12.89 -4.16
C GLU A 47 7.77 -13.52 -2.90
N LEU A 48 7.93 -12.87 -1.73
CA LEU A 48 7.29 -13.32 -0.49
C LEU A 48 5.77 -13.39 -0.62
N PHE A 49 5.15 -12.41 -1.27
CA PHE A 49 3.72 -12.41 -1.52
C PHE A 49 3.28 -13.54 -2.46
N GLN A 50 4.08 -13.86 -3.49
CA GLN A 50 3.81 -15.01 -4.34
C GLN A 50 3.94 -16.33 -3.57
N ARG A 51 4.98 -16.46 -2.73
CA ARG A 51 5.23 -17.65 -1.91
C ARG A 51 4.13 -17.86 -0.86
N MET A 52 3.70 -16.80 -0.17
CA MET A 52 2.56 -16.82 0.75
C MET A 52 1.32 -17.44 0.11
N ARG A 53 1.01 -17.04 -1.13
CA ARG A 53 -0.14 -17.55 -1.89
C ARG A 53 0.06 -18.98 -2.37
N ALA A 54 1.28 -19.34 -2.77
CA ALA A 54 1.61 -20.71 -3.18
C ALA A 54 1.55 -21.70 -2.00
N GLU A 55 1.84 -21.22 -0.79
CA GLU A 55 1.68 -21.97 0.46
C GLU A 55 0.25 -21.90 1.03
N ASN A 56 -0.73 -21.42 0.23
CA ASN A 56 -2.16 -21.35 0.54
C ASN A 56 -2.54 -20.42 1.71
N THR A 57 -1.68 -19.47 2.08
CA THR A 57 -2.04 -18.43 3.04
C THR A 57 -2.70 -17.27 2.31
N PHE A 58 -3.93 -16.93 2.71
CA PHE A 58 -4.69 -15.83 2.10
C PHE A 58 -4.19 -14.47 2.59
N PRO A 59 -3.94 -13.50 1.68
CA PRO A 59 -3.53 -12.16 2.05
C PRO A 59 -4.67 -11.35 2.66
N ASP A 60 -4.33 -10.50 3.62
CA ASP A 60 -5.24 -9.58 4.29
C ASP A 60 -4.85 -8.10 4.02
N SER A 61 -5.57 -7.17 4.66
CA SER A 61 -5.30 -5.73 4.53
C SER A 61 -3.85 -5.36 4.88
N HIS A 62 -3.28 -5.97 5.92
CA HIS A 62 -1.89 -5.73 6.31
C HIS A 62 -0.90 -6.27 5.28
N THR A 63 -1.24 -7.37 4.58
CA THR A 63 -0.44 -7.87 3.46
C THR A 63 -0.44 -6.85 2.32
N PHE A 64 -1.61 -6.39 1.90
CA PHE A 64 -1.73 -5.51 0.74
C PHE A 64 -1.08 -4.14 0.94
N ALA A 65 -1.10 -3.58 2.15
CA ALA A 65 -0.40 -2.34 2.46
C ALA A 65 1.10 -2.42 2.11
N GLY A 66 1.78 -3.48 2.56
CA GLY A 66 3.19 -3.72 2.26
C GLY A 66 3.44 -4.04 0.78
N VAL A 67 2.59 -4.86 0.18
CA VAL A 67 2.73 -5.29 -1.22
C VAL A 67 2.52 -4.14 -2.20
N PHE A 68 1.52 -3.27 -2.00
CA PHE A 68 1.32 -2.08 -2.84
C PHE A 68 2.49 -1.10 -2.72
N ASN A 69 3.01 -0.91 -1.50
CA ASN A 69 4.19 -0.08 -1.30
C ASN A 69 5.39 -0.62 -2.08
N ALA A 70 5.67 -1.92 -2.01
CA ALA A 70 6.73 -2.55 -2.79
C ALA A 70 6.48 -2.46 -4.31
N ALA A 71 5.27 -2.78 -4.76
CA ALA A 71 4.89 -2.70 -6.17
C ALA A 71 5.10 -1.30 -6.74
N SER A 72 4.93 -0.25 -5.93
CA SER A 72 5.13 1.14 -6.32
C SER A 72 6.57 1.48 -6.78
N TYR A 73 7.55 0.63 -6.48
CA TYR A 73 8.95 0.80 -6.89
C TYR A 73 9.38 -0.06 -8.08
N VAL A 74 8.56 -1.03 -8.49
CA VAL A 74 8.93 -2.01 -9.55
C VAL A 74 8.46 -1.55 -10.93
N SER A 75 7.62 -0.51 -11.00
CA SER A 75 7.04 0.05 -12.24
C SER A 75 6.37 -0.98 -13.17
N ASP A 76 6.01 -2.17 -12.64
CA ASP A 76 5.26 -3.20 -13.36
C ASP A 76 3.76 -2.98 -13.17
N VAL A 77 3.17 -2.29 -14.15
CA VAL A 77 1.74 -1.97 -14.17
C VAL A 77 0.86 -3.23 -14.22
N PHE A 78 1.30 -4.28 -14.91
CA PHE A 78 0.51 -5.50 -15.05
C PHE A 78 0.47 -6.26 -13.72
N ALA A 79 1.60 -6.39 -13.04
CA ALA A 79 1.65 -6.94 -11.69
C ALA A 79 0.82 -6.11 -10.71
N GLY A 80 0.96 -4.78 -10.73
CA GLY A 80 0.18 -3.88 -9.86
C GLY A 80 -1.34 -4.05 -10.03
N ARG A 81 -1.83 -4.17 -11.28
CA ARG A 81 -3.26 -4.39 -11.56
C ARG A 81 -3.75 -5.78 -11.12
N GLN A 82 -2.91 -6.81 -11.22
CA GLN A 82 -3.24 -8.15 -10.69
C GLN A 82 -3.35 -8.13 -9.16
N ILE A 83 -2.42 -7.47 -8.48
CA ILE A 83 -2.44 -7.31 -7.01
C ILE A 83 -3.69 -6.54 -6.59
N HIS A 84 -4.02 -5.43 -7.27
CA HIS A 84 -5.25 -4.67 -7.03
C HIS A 84 -6.50 -5.54 -7.22
N THR A 85 -6.56 -6.34 -8.29
CA THR A 85 -7.69 -7.25 -8.52
C THR A 85 -7.84 -8.26 -7.39
N LEU A 86 -6.73 -8.77 -6.84
CA LEU A 86 -6.79 -9.67 -5.69
C LEU A 86 -7.28 -8.96 -4.43
N ALA A 87 -6.84 -7.73 -4.16
CA ALA A 87 -7.30 -6.93 -3.02
C ALA A 87 -8.81 -6.65 -3.06
N ILE A 88 -9.38 -6.47 -4.26
CA ILE A 88 -10.84 -6.38 -4.44
C ILE A 88 -11.49 -7.71 -4.03
N LYS A 89 -10.98 -8.84 -4.52
CA LYS A 89 -11.55 -10.17 -4.26
C LYS A 89 -11.50 -10.57 -2.79
N THR A 90 -10.50 -10.10 -2.04
CA THR A 90 -10.35 -10.34 -0.60
C THR A 90 -11.01 -9.26 0.26
N VAL A 91 -11.72 -8.31 -0.35
CA VAL A 91 -12.44 -7.22 0.35
C VAL A 91 -11.49 -6.33 1.19
N SER A 92 -10.20 -6.30 0.85
CA SER A 92 -9.18 -5.59 1.62
C SER A 92 -9.19 -4.07 1.38
N LEU A 93 -9.84 -3.60 0.30
CA LEU A 93 -9.93 -2.17 -0.03
C LEU A 93 -10.93 -1.38 0.83
N LEU A 94 -11.65 -2.03 1.75
CA LEU A 94 -12.46 -1.32 2.76
C LEU A 94 -11.58 -0.58 3.77
N ASP A 95 -10.35 -1.03 3.96
CA ASP A 95 -9.37 -0.37 4.81
C ASP A 95 -8.76 0.86 4.11
N VAL A 96 -8.95 2.04 4.71
CA VAL A 96 -8.46 3.32 4.19
C VAL A 96 -6.94 3.34 3.99
N PHE A 97 -6.17 2.59 4.79
CA PHE A 97 -4.71 2.49 4.65
C PHE A 97 -4.32 1.65 3.43
N VAL A 98 -5.08 0.60 3.13
CA VAL A 98 -4.89 -0.21 1.91
C VAL A 98 -5.26 0.60 0.69
N GLY A 99 -6.39 1.31 0.72
CA GLY A 99 -6.77 2.26 -0.33
C GLY A 99 -5.66 3.29 -0.58
N SER A 100 -5.13 3.91 0.48
CA SER A 100 -4.07 4.91 0.39
C SER A 100 -2.77 4.36 -0.23
N SER A 101 -2.36 3.15 0.14
CA SER A 101 -1.15 2.52 -0.43
C SER A 101 -1.33 2.15 -1.91
N LEU A 102 -2.54 1.74 -2.31
CA LEU A 102 -2.91 1.52 -3.72
C LEU A 102 -2.88 2.82 -4.54
N LEU A 103 -3.36 3.94 -4.00
CA LEU A 103 -3.26 5.25 -4.65
C LEU A 103 -1.80 5.61 -4.92
N ASN A 104 -0.95 5.48 -3.90
CA ASN A 104 0.47 5.77 -4.01
C ASN A 104 1.15 4.88 -5.07
N MET A 105 0.78 3.61 -5.16
CA MET A 105 1.25 2.71 -6.22
C MET A 105 0.89 3.24 -7.61
N TYR A 106 -0.37 3.58 -7.86
CA TYR A 106 -0.78 4.10 -9.16
C TYR A 106 -0.15 5.45 -9.50
N CYS A 107 -0.07 6.37 -8.54
CA CYS A 107 0.56 7.67 -8.75
C CYS A 107 2.04 7.53 -9.15
N LYS A 108 2.81 6.66 -8.48
CA LYS A 108 4.22 6.40 -8.81
C LYS A 108 4.43 5.66 -10.14
N MET A 109 3.42 4.96 -10.63
CA MET A 109 3.42 4.32 -11.96
C MET A 109 2.93 5.25 -13.07
N ASP A 110 2.82 6.56 -12.81
CA ASP A 110 2.26 7.56 -13.72
C ASP A 110 0.79 7.32 -14.13
N LEU A 111 0.04 6.58 -13.32
CA LEU A 111 -1.37 6.24 -13.56
C LEU A 111 -2.32 7.02 -12.64
N VAL A 112 -2.13 8.35 -12.50
CA VAL A 112 -2.96 9.18 -11.60
C VAL A 112 -4.45 9.12 -11.91
N LEU A 113 -4.84 8.86 -13.17
CA LEU A 113 -6.25 8.69 -13.53
C LEU A 113 -6.85 7.38 -12.99
N ASP A 114 -6.06 6.31 -12.92
CA ASP A 114 -6.49 5.07 -12.27
C ASP A 114 -6.49 5.24 -10.74
N ALA A 115 -5.50 5.96 -10.18
CA ALA A 115 -5.51 6.37 -8.77
C ALA A 115 -6.79 7.16 -8.44
N ARG A 116 -7.18 8.11 -9.29
CA ARG A 116 -8.40 8.90 -9.09
C ARG A 116 -9.65 8.03 -9.03
N LYS A 117 -9.79 7.03 -9.92
CA LYS A 117 -10.93 6.09 -9.88
C LYS A 117 -10.98 5.30 -8.57
N VAL A 118 -9.83 4.92 -8.02
CA VAL A 118 -9.75 4.25 -6.71
C VAL A 118 -10.19 5.23 -5.63
N PHE A 119 -9.63 6.44 -5.62
CA PHE A 119 -9.93 7.48 -4.64
C PHE A 119 -11.42 7.83 -4.59
N ASP A 120 -12.08 7.94 -5.75
CA ASP A 120 -13.52 8.22 -5.83
C ASP A 120 -14.38 7.08 -5.28
N ARG A 121 -13.87 5.84 -5.28
CA ARG A 121 -14.56 4.65 -4.75
C ARG A 121 -14.27 4.35 -3.29
N MET A 122 -13.32 5.05 -2.66
CA MET A 122 -13.05 4.87 -1.22
C MET A 122 -14.23 5.35 -0.39
N LEU A 123 -14.69 4.50 0.54
CA LEU A 123 -15.77 4.82 1.48
C LEU A 123 -15.35 5.89 2.48
N GLU A 124 -14.12 5.75 2.99
CA GLU A 124 -13.48 6.71 3.88
C GLU A 124 -12.18 7.20 3.27
N ARG A 125 -11.83 8.46 3.55
CA ARG A 125 -10.61 9.11 3.05
C ARG A 125 -9.93 9.82 4.22
N ASN A 126 -8.71 9.42 4.54
CA ASN A 126 -7.89 10.08 5.56
C ASN A 126 -6.94 11.11 4.93
N SER A 127 -6.25 11.89 5.77
CA SER A 127 -5.26 12.87 5.34
C SER A 127 -4.21 12.30 4.37
N VAL A 128 -3.78 11.05 4.58
CA VAL A 128 -2.81 10.36 3.71
C VAL A 128 -3.38 10.15 2.30
N SER A 129 -4.62 9.69 2.17
CA SER A 129 -5.27 9.47 0.86
C SER A 129 -5.42 10.77 0.06
N TRP A 130 -5.82 11.87 0.72
CA TRP A 130 -5.92 13.19 0.09
C TRP A 130 -4.55 13.70 -0.35
N ALA A 131 -3.56 13.68 0.56
CA ALA A 131 -2.20 14.12 0.26
C ALA A 131 -1.60 13.33 -0.91
N THR A 132 -1.81 12.01 -0.93
CA THR A 132 -1.32 11.13 -2.01
C THR A 132 -1.89 11.53 -3.37
N MET A 133 -3.19 11.83 -3.47
CA MET A 133 -3.81 12.25 -4.73
C MET A 133 -3.39 13.66 -5.16
N ILE A 134 -3.31 14.60 -4.23
CA ILE A 134 -2.86 15.98 -4.50
C ILE A 134 -1.42 15.96 -5.03
N SER A 135 -0.53 15.25 -4.34
CA SER A 135 0.86 15.08 -4.78
C SER A 135 0.94 14.35 -6.12
N GLY A 136 0.12 13.32 -6.34
CA GLY A 136 0.05 12.59 -7.61
C GLY A 136 -0.28 13.51 -8.79
N TYR A 137 -1.30 14.36 -8.66
CA TYR A 137 -1.62 15.34 -9.70
C TYR A 137 -0.52 16.38 -9.90
N ALA A 138 0.08 16.88 -8.82
CA ALA A 138 1.18 17.84 -8.88
C ALA A 138 2.41 17.27 -9.62
N MET A 139 2.79 16.02 -9.33
CA MET A 139 3.90 15.33 -10.00
C MET A 139 3.66 15.19 -11.50
N GLN A 140 2.40 15.02 -11.92
CA GLN A 140 2.02 14.95 -13.34
C GLN A 140 1.74 16.31 -13.98
N ARG A 141 2.08 17.43 -13.32
CA ARG A 141 1.85 18.80 -13.80
C ARG A 141 0.37 19.15 -14.02
N LEU A 142 -0.53 18.44 -13.35
CA LEU A 142 -1.98 18.68 -13.37
C LEU A 142 -2.38 19.59 -12.19
N ALA A 143 -1.79 20.79 -12.12
CA ALA A 143 -1.94 21.70 -10.99
C ALA A 143 -3.40 22.10 -10.71
N GLY A 144 -4.23 22.22 -11.76
CA GLY A 144 -5.66 22.51 -11.62
C GLY A 144 -6.39 21.44 -10.81
N ASN A 145 -6.16 20.16 -11.14
CA ASN A 145 -6.77 19.04 -10.41
C ASN A 145 -6.22 18.91 -8.98
N ALA A 146 -4.92 19.18 -8.78
CA ALA A 146 -4.34 19.21 -7.44
C ALA A 146 -4.99 20.28 -6.55
N LEU A 147 -5.17 21.50 -7.08
CA LEU A 147 -5.81 22.60 -6.36
C LEU A 147 -7.29 22.32 -6.10
N GLU A 148 -8.01 21.79 -7.08
CA GLU A 148 -9.40 21.37 -6.92
C GLU A 148 -9.57 20.36 -5.78
N LEU A 149 -8.71 19.34 -5.75
CA LEU A 149 -8.76 18.30 -4.71
C LEU A 149 -8.41 18.86 -3.31
N PHE A 150 -7.44 19.79 -3.24
CA PHE A 150 -7.07 20.46 -2.00
C PHE A 150 -8.22 21.31 -1.43
N LEU A 151 -8.92 22.06 -2.28
CA LEU A 151 -10.08 22.85 -1.86
C LEU A 151 -11.24 21.96 -1.41
N LEU A 152 -11.43 20.81 -2.07
CA LEU A 152 -12.42 19.82 -1.66
C LEU A 152 -12.09 19.21 -0.28
N MET A 153 -10.82 18.87 -0.04
CA MET A 153 -10.35 18.37 1.25
C MET A 153 -10.68 19.34 2.39
N ARG A 154 -10.30 20.63 2.23
CA ARG A 154 -10.55 21.66 3.26
C ARG A 154 -12.02 21.84 3.58
N ARG A 155 -12.88 21.82 2.56
CA ARG A 155 -14.34 21.93 2.76
C ARG A 155 -14.91 20.75 3.53
N ASN A 156 -14.33 19.55 3.39
CA ASN A 156 -14.76 18.39 4.16
C ASN A 156 -14.28 18.48 5.62
N GLU A 157 -13.03 18.91 5.86
CA GLU A 157 -12.51 19.11 7.22
C GLU A 157 -13.36 20.12 8.02
N GLU A 158 -13.72 21.25 7.40
CA GLU A 158 -14.59 22.26 8.03
C GLU A 158 -15.97 21.68 8.42
N LYS A 159 -16.54 20.80 7.60
CA LYS A 159 -17.83 20.14 7.90
C LYS A 159 -17.73 19.10 9.01
N ASP A 160 -16.66 18.33 9.03
CA ASP A 160 -16.43 17.33 10.07
C ASP A 160 -16.21 18.01 11.43
N GLU A 161 -15.53 19.16 11.46
CA GLU A 161 -15.41 20.00 12.65
C GLU A 161 -16.77 20.54 13.13
N GLU A 162 -17.61 21.06 12.22
CA GLU A 162 -18.97 21.53 12.56
C GLU A 162 -19.86 20.41 13.12
N MET A 163 -19.80 19.20 12.54
CA MET A 163 -20.57 18.04 13.00
C MET A 163 -20.12 17.52 14.37
N ASN A 164 -18.84 17.66 14.71
CA ASN A 164 -18.30 17.23 16.01
C ASN A 164 -18.56 18.24 17.15
N LEU A 165 -19.08 19.43 16.82
CA LEU A 165 -19.45 20.47 17.78
C LEU A 165 -20.95 20.45 18.15
N LEU A 166 -21.75 19.57 17.53
CA LEU A 166 -23.18 19.33 17.78
C LEU A 166 -23.41 18.08 18.63
#